data_AF-A0AAU4ETU4-F1
#
_entry.id   AF-A0AAU4ETU4-F1
#
_cell.length_a   1.000
_cell.length_b   1.000
_cell.length_c   1.000
_cell.angle_alpha   90.00
_cell.angle_beta   90.00
_cell.angle_gamma   90.00
#
_symmetry.space_group_name_H-M   'P 1'
#
loop_
_entity.id
_entity.type
_entity.pdbx_description
1 polymer ?
#
loop_
_entity_poly.entity_id
_entity_poly.type
_entity_poly.pdbx_seq_one_letter_code
_entity_poly.pdbx_strand_id
1 'polypeptide(L)' 'MVSTLTPRAIERLAIRRFTDTGRSWAKAPAATRRAWLAETEPIIRVEHGIALDAVWHGGDWQAPGQADLFGVSEVA' A
#
# COMPACT_ATOMS: atom_id res chain seq x y z
N MET A 1 -0.81 -11.46 -16.29
CA MET A 1 -0.24 -10.22 -15.74
C MET A 1 -0.66 -10.13 -14.30
N VAL A 2 0.26 -10.26 -13.34
CA VAL A 2 -0.06 -9.97 -11.94
C VAL A 2 -0.14 -8.45 -11.86
N SER A 3 -1.33 -7.89 -11.72
CA SER A 3 -1.48 -6.45 -11.51
C SER A 3 -0.85 -6.12 -10.16
N THR A 4 0.32 -5.48 -10.17
CA THR A 4 0.99 -5.05 -8.95
C THR A 4 0.05 -4.13 -8.17
N LEU A 5 -0.22 -4.49 -6.92
CA LEU A 5 -1.17 -3.78 -6.08
C LEU A 5 -0.55 -2.47 -5.58
N THR A 6 -0.74 -1.40 -6.33
CA THR A 6 -0.22 -0.06 -5.99
C THR A 6 -0.74 0.44 -4.63
N PRO A 7 -0.07 1.39 -3.95
CA PRO A 7 -0.56 1.99 -2.71
C PRO A 7 -1.97 2.55 -2.82
N ARG A 8 -2.30 3.19 -3.95
CA ARG A 8 -3.66 3.69 -4.23
C ARG A 8 -4.67 2.55 -4.38
N ALA A 9 -4.26 1.41 -4.93
CA ALA A 9 -5.14 0.24 -5.01
C ALA A 9 -5.39 -0.36 -3.62
N ILE A 10 -4.35 -0.43 -2.77
CA ILE A 10 -4.49 -0.85 -1.35
C ILE A 10 -5.44 0.07 -0.61
N GLU A 11 -5.27 1.40 -0.74
CA GLU A 11 -6.16 2.38 -0.11
C GLU A 11 -7.61 2.18 -0.57
N ARG A 12 -7.86 2.02 -1.88
CA ARG A 12 -9.21 1.78 -2.40
C ARG A 12 -9.81 0.47 -1.87
N LEU A 13 -9.02 -0.59 -1.73
CA LEU A 13 -9.47 -1.85 -1.12
C LEU A 13 -9.80 -1.67 0.37
N ALA A 14 -8.97 -0.94 1.12
CA ALA A 14 -9.25 -0.63 2.52
C ALA A 14 -10.54 0.19 2.68
N ILE A 15 -10.76 1.18 1.81
CA ILE A 15 -12.01 1.96 1.76
C ILE A 15 -13.20 1.06 1.47
N ARG A 16 -13.09 0.14 0.50
CA ARG A 16 -14.14 -0.82 0.17
C ARG A 16 -14.48 -1.71 1.36
N ARG A 17 -13.46 -2.25 2.05
CA ARG A 17 -13.65 -3.05 3.27
C ARG A 17 -14.34 -2.26 4.36
N PHE A 18 -14.02 -0.97 4.53
CA PHE A 18 -14.73 -0.11 5.48
C PHE A 18 -16.21 0.01 5.10
N THR A 19 -16.52 0.23 3.82
CA THR A 19 -17.91 0.34 3.35
C THR A 19 -18.70 -0.96 3.47
N ASP A 20 -18.04 -2.11 3.33
CA ASP A 20 -18.65 -3.43 3.49
C ASP A 20 -19.12 -3.67 4.94
N THR A 21 -18.61 -2.92 5.93
CA THR A 21 -19.13 -2.90 7.31
C THR A 21 -20.46 -2.15 7.48
N GLY A 22 -21.02 -1.60 6.39
CA GLY A 22 -22.22 -0.76 6.41
C GLY A 22 -21.96 0.70 6.81
N ARG A 23 -20.69 1.09 7.02
CA ARG A 23 -20.30 2.45 7.39
C ARG A 23 -19.92 3.26 6.14
N SER A 24 -20.32 4.53 6.09
CA SER A 24 -19.93 5.41 4.98
C SER A 24 -18.54 6.02 5.22
N TRP A 25 -17.58 5.73 4.31
CA TRP A 25 -16.23 6.29 4.37
C TRP A 25 -16.24 7.83 4.39
N ALA A 26 -17.04 8.45 3.53
CA ALA A 26 -17.16 9.91 3.42
C ALA A 26 -17.71 10.57 4.70
N LYS A 27 -18.46 9.83 5.52
CA LYS A 27 -19.00 10.31 6.81
C LYS A 27 -18.09 9.97 8.00
N ALA A 28 -17.10 9.11 7.83
CA ALA A 28 -16.19 8.75 8.92
C ALA A 28 -15.27 9.95 9.28
N PRO A 29 -14.99 10.21 10.57
CA PRO A 29 -14.03 11.22 10.99
C PRO A 29 -12.62 10.93 10.45
N ALA A 30 -11.81 11.97 10.24
CA ALA A 30 -10.44 11.82 9.75
C ALA A 30 -9.57 10.90 10.63
N ALA A 31 -9.72 10.99 11.96
CA ALA A 31 -9.03 10.11 12.90
C ALA A 31 -9.41 8.63 12.71
N THR A 32 -10.72 8.35 12.53
CA THR A 32 -11.21 7.00 12.24
C THR A 32 -10.69 6.46 10.92
N ARG A 33 -10.66 7.29 9.86
CA ARG A 33 -10.10 6.89 8.57
C ARG A 33 -8.63 6.51 8.68
N ARG A 34 -7.84 7.31 9.41
CA ARG A 34 -6.41 7.04 9.64
C ARG A 34 -6.19 5.76 10.43
N ALA A 35 -6.94 5.58 11.53
CA ALA A 35 -6.87 4.36 12.33
C ALA A 35 -7.22 3.12 11.48
N TRP A 36 -8.31 3.19 10.70
CA TRP A 36 -8.71 2.11 9.81
C TRP A 36 -7.64 1.76 8.78
N LEU A 37 -7.04 2.76 8.12
CA LEU A 37 -5.97 2.52 7.15
C LEU A 37 -4.75 1.88 7.81
N ALA A 38 -4.33 2.39 8.98
CA ALA A 38 -3.20 1.84 9.72
C ALA A 38 -3.41 0.37 10.14
N GLU A 39 -4.64 -0.02 10.45
CA GLU A 39 -5.00 -1.40 10.80
C GLU A 39 -5.17 -2.30 9.57
N THR A 40 -5.77 -1.78 8.49
CA THR A 40 -6.22 -2.59 7.34
C THR A 40 -5.15 -2.74 6.26
N GLU A 41 -4.36 -1.69 6.02
CA GLU A 41 -3.26 -1.70 5.05
C GLU A 41 -2.31 -2.89 5.23
N PRO A 42 -1.75 -3.17 6.44
CA PRO A 42 -0.83 -4.30 6.61
C PRO A 42 -1.52 -5.65 6.36
N ILE A 43 -2.81 -5.78 6.68
CA ILE A 43 -3.57 -7.01 6.40
C ILE A 43 -3.66 -7.24 4.89
N ILE A 44 -4.03 -6.20 4.12
CA ILE A 44 -4.10 -6.28 2.67
C ILE A 44 -2.73 -6.60 2.08
N ARG A 45 -1.66 -5.99 2.58
CA ARG A 45 -0.30 -6.31 2.12
C ARG A 45 0.02 -7.80 2.28
N VAL A 46 -0.22 -8.36 3.47
CA VAL A 46 0.05 -9.78 3.76
C VAL A 46 -0.77 -10.72 2.88
N GLU A 47 -2.07 -10.46 2.71
CA GLU A 47 -2.95 -11.25 1.83
C GLU A 47 -2.45 -11.30 0.38
N HIS A 48 -1.78 -10.23 -0.08
CA HIS A 48 -1.26 -10.11 -1.43
C HIS A 48 0.25 -10.42 -1.53
N GLY A 49 0.87 -10.94 -0.47
CA GLY A 49 2.29 -11.33 -0.45
C GLY A 49 3.26 -10.14 -0.49
N ILE A 50 2.82 -8.95 -0.12
CA ILE A 50 3.65 -7.74 -0.01
C ILE A 50 4.24 -7.71 1.40
N ALA A 51 5.56 -7.65 1.51
CA ALA A 51 6.22 -7.54 2.81
C ALA A 51 5.83 -6.22 3.50
N LEU A 52 5.66 -6.25 4.82
CA LEU A 52 5.16 -5.09 5.59
C LEU A 52 6.14 -3.92 5.62
N ASP A 53 7.41 -4.23 5.47
CA ASP A 53 8.55 -3.34 5.40
C ASP A 53 8.90 -2.93 3.96
N ALA A 54 8.20 -3.48 2.96
CA ALA A 54 8.41 -3.10 1.57
C ALA A 54 7.97 -1.66 1.32
N VAL A 55 8.74 -0.96 0.49
CA VAL A 55 8.51 0.42 0.10
C VAL A 55 8.09 0.45 -1.37
N TRP A 56 7.08 1.27 -1.68
CA TRP A 56 6.67 1.49 -3.06
C TRP A 56 7.63 2.44 -3.77
N HIS A 57 8.36 1.96 -4.76
CA HIS A 57 9.31 2.74 -5.56
C HIS A 57 9.39 2.21 -6.99
N GLY A 58 9.56 3.10 -7.98
CA GLY A 58 9.69 2.69 -9.39
C GLY A 58 8.49 1.93 -9.98
N GLY A 59 7.33 1.97 -9.33
CA GLY A 59 6.14 1.22 -9.76
C GLY A 59 6.05 -0.20 -9.20
N ASP A 60 6.88 -0.56 -8.23
CA ASP A 60 6.85 -1.86 -7.55
C ASP A 60 7.10 -1.76 -6.04
N TRP A 61 6.81 -2.85 -5.32
CA TRP A 61 7.16 -3.02 -3.91
C TRP A 61 8.58 -3.57 -3.78
N GLN A 62 9.46 -2.78 -3.18
CA GLN A 62 10.86 -3.14 -2.98
C GLN A 62 11.10 -3.45 -1.50
N ALA A 63 11.80 -4.54 -1.19
CA ALA A 63 12.23 -4.83 0.17
C ALA A 63 13.07 -3.67 0.73
N PRO A 64 13.01 -3.38 2.04
CA PRO A 64 13.82 -2.31 2.62
C PRO A 64 15.31 -2.61 2.39
N GLY A 65 16.04 -1.64 1.85
CA GLY A 65 17.46 -1.80 1.54
C GLY A 65 17.78 -2.34 0.14
N GLN A 66 16.77 -2.64 -0.71
CA GLN A 66 16.95 -2.67 -2.17
C GLN A 66 17.02 -1.23 -2.69
N ALA A 67 18.01 -0.46 -2.24
CA ALA A 67 18.42 0.73 -2.98
C ALA A 67 19.02 0.23 -4.30
N ASP A 68 18.48 0.73 -5.40
CA ASP A 68 18.88 0.50 -6.78
C ASP A 68 20.35 0.03 -6.94
N LEU A 69 20.55 -1.26 -7.22
CA LEU A 69 21.87 -1.79 -7.60
C LEU A 69 22.29 -1.31 -9.01
N PHE A 70 21.41 -0.59 -9.71
CA PHE A 70 21.62 -0.06 -11.05
C PHE A 70 21.49 1.47 -11.09
N GLY A 71 21.96 2.16 -10.03
CA GLY A 71 22.39 3.55 -10.18
C GLY A 71 23.48 3.60 -11.26
N VAL A 72 23.07 3.91 -12.50
CA VAL A 72 23.95 4.10 -13.65
C VAL A 72 24.98 5.14 -13.27
N SER A 73 26.19 4.70 -12.92
CA SER A 73 27.37 5.54 -12.95
C SER A 73 27.75 5.72 -14.41
N GLU A 74 27.06 6.61 -15.11
CA GLU A 74 27.63 7.18 -16.33
C GLU A 74 28.65 8.23 -15.86
N VAL A 75 29.89 7.76 -15.69
CA VAL A 75 31.06 8.63 -15.67
C VAL A 75 31.33 9.06 -17.11
N ALA A 76 31.09 10.33 -17.40
CA ALA A 76 31.64 11.04 -18.54
C ALA A 76 32.28 12.35 -18.05
#